data_AF-A0A7C5T776-F1
#
_entry.id   AF-A0A7C5T776-F1
#
_cell.length_a   1.000
_cell.length_b   1.000
_cell.length_c   1.000
_cell.angle_alpha   90.00
_cell.angle_beta   90.00
_cell.angle_gamma   90.00
#
_symmetry.space_group_name_H-M   'P 1'
#
loop_
_entity.id
_entity.type
_entity.pdbx_description
1 polymer ?
#
loop_
_entity_poly.entity_id
_entity_poly.type
_entity_poly.pdbx_seq_one_letter_code
_entity_poly.pdbx_strand_id
1 'polypeptide(L)'
;MGGSVKCPRCGHDVQPSKVWHLTSPLPDAEGRVTITVMGSFKCPSCGYSWRGRVSVLKVGGGHEVEVGEGKRRPKERAPEPQGRGRVIEIDVNEVLSEEE
;
A
#
# COMPACT_ATOMS: atom_id res chain seq x y z
N MET A 1 -2.09 -16.27 -12.24
CA MET A 1 -3.08 -16.70 -11.21
C MET A 1 -3.90 -15.48 -10.82
N GLY A 2 -5.18 -15.41 -11.22
CA GLY A 2 -6.06 -14.30 -10.84
C GLY A 2 -6.48 -14.45 -9.39
N GLY A 3 -6.12 -13.49 -8.54
CA GLY A 3 -6.45 -13.52 -7.11
C GLY A 3 -7.96 -13.56 -6.90
N SER A 4 -8.45 -14.63 -6.30
CA SER A 4 -9.85 -14.74 -5.91
C SER A 4 -10.08 -14.10 -4.54
N VAL A 5 -11.23 -13.44 -4.37
CA VAL A 5 -11.57 -12.71 -3.15
C VAL A 5 -12.89 -13.25 -2.61
N LYS A 6 -12.92 -13.58 -1.32
CA LYS A 6 -14.16 -14.00 -0.65
C LYS A 6 -15.17 -12.84 -0.57
N CYS A 7 -16.41 -13.13 -0.94
CA CYS A 7 -17.52 -12.21 -0.79
C CYS A 7 -17.72 -11.86 0.70
N PRO A 8 -17.77 -10.59 1.09
CA PRO A 8 -17.95 -10.19 2.49
C PRO A 8 -19.35 -10.50 3.04
N ARG A 9 -20.32 -10.86 2.19
CA ARG A 9 -21.70 -11.19 2.60
C ARG A 9 -21.96 -12.68 2.76
N CYS A 10 -21.54 -13.51 1.81
CA CYS A 10 -21.83 -14.95 1.82
C CYS A 10 -20.59 -15.84 1.82
N GLY A 11 -19.37 -15.28 1.77
CA GLY A 11 -18.13 -16.05 1.80
C GLY A 11 -17.77 -16.79 0.50
N HIS A 12 -18.61 -16.70 -0.54
CA HIS A 12 -18.34 -17.29 -1.85
C HIS A 12 -17.09 -16.68 -2.50
N ASP A 13 -16.33 -17.49 -3.22
CA ASP A 13 -15.10 -17.06 -3.90
C ASP A 13 -15.45 -16.29 -5.19
N VAL A 14 -14.93 -15.08 -5.36
CA VAL A 14 -15.31 -14.19 -6.46
C VAL A 14 -14.08 -13.62 -7.15
N GLN A 15 -14.06 -13.71 -8.48
CA GLN A 15 -13.07 -13.06 -9.33
C GLN A 15 -13.52 -11.64 -9.72
N PRO A 16 -12.57 -10.71 -9.95
CA PRO A 16 -12.90 -9.35 -10.35
C PRO A 16 -13.54 -9.33 -11.75
N SER A 17 -14.67 -8.65 -11.90
CA SER A 17 -15.36 -8.49 -13.19
C SER A 17 -14.70 -7.43 -14.08
N LYS A 18 -14.14 -6.38 -13.47
CA LYS A 18 -13.42 -5.32 -14.16
C LYS A 18 -12.26 -4.87 -13.30
N VAL A 19 -11.09 -4.72 -13.93
CA VAL A 19 -9.86 -4.26 -13.29
C VAL A 19 -9.44 -2.93 -13.92
N TRP A 20 -8.88 -2.03 -13.11
CA TRP A 20 -8.27 -0.79 -13.57
C TRP A 20 -7.07 -0.45 -12.69
N HIS A 21 -6.21 0.42 -13.21
CA HIS A 21 -4.99 0.87 -12.53
C HIS A 21 -5.17 2.29 -12.01
N LEU A 22 -4.66 2.54 -10.82
CA LEU A 22 -4.49 3.86 -10.22
C LEU A 22 -2.99 4.08 -10.00
N THR A 23 -2.40 4.97 -10.78
CA THR A 23 -0.97 5.28 -10.72
C THR A 23 -0.76 6.54 -9.87
N SER A 24 0.11 6.47 -8.87
CA SER A 24 0.52 7.66 -8.11
C SER A 24 1.33 8.58 -9.03
N PRO A 25 0.98 9.87 -9.16
CA PRO A 25 1.72 10.81 -10.00
C PRO A 25 3.07 11.19 -9.40
N LEU A 26 3.24 11.02 -8.08
CA LEU A 26 4.49 11.30 -7.38
C LEU A 26 5.25 10.00 -7.11
N PRO A 27 6.55 9.93 -7.44
CA PRO A 27 7.40 8.83 -7.05
C PRO A 27 7.64 8.84 -5.53
N ASP A 28 7.80 7.65 -4.96
CA ASP A 28 8.16 7.41 -3.57
C ASP A 28 9.60 7.90 -3.28
N ALA A 29 10.04 7.94 -2.01
CA ALA A 29 11.38 8.44 -1.63
C ALA A 29 12.54 7.75 -2.38
N GLU A 30 12.33 6.51 -2.84
CA GLU A 30 13.28 5.70 -3.62
C GLU A 30 13.10 5.85 -5.16
N GLY A 31 12.31 6.82 -5.62
CA GLY A 31 12.06 7.05 -7.05
C GLY A 31 11.08 6.05 -7.69
N ARG A 32 10.36 5.26 -6.89
CA ARG A 32 9.41 4.24 -7.38
C ARG A 32 8.02 4.82 -7.59
N VAL A 33 7.42 4.53 -8.74
CA VAL A 33 6.01 4.80 -9.02
C VAL A 33 5.16 3.67 -8.47
N THR A 34 4.10 4.01 -7.73
CA THR A 34 3.16 3.02 -7.19
C THR A 34 1.96 2.88 -8.13
N ILE A 35 1.77 1.68 -8.66
CA ILE A 35 0.60 1.28 -9.46
C ILE A 35 -0.30 0.41 -8.59
N THR A 36 -1.47 0.94 -8.23
CA THR A 36 -2.49 0.19 -7.50
C THR A 36 -3.49 -0.41 -8.48
N VAL A 37 -3.58 -1.74 -8.49
CA VAL A 37 -4.58 -2.47 -9.27
C VAL A 37 -5.85 -2.55 -8.43
N MET A 38 -6.93 -1.96 -8.92
CA MET A 38 -8.25 -2.03 -8.32
C MET A 38 -9.17 -2.92 -9.16
N GLY A 39 -10.13 -3.56 -8.50
CA GLY A 39 -11.11 -4.44 -9.12
C GLY A 39 -12.51 -4.13 -8.63
N SER A 40 -13.49 -4.28 -9.53
CA SER A 40 -14.91 -4.41 -9.19
C SER A 40 -15.24 -5.89 -9.12
N PHE A 41 -16.06 -6.25 -8.14
CA PHE A 41 -16.48 -7.62 -7.88
C PHE A 41 -18.00 -7.65 -7.83
N LYS A 42 -18.59 -8.71 -8.38
CA LYS A 42 -20.01 -9.00 -8.29
C LYS A 42 -20.16 -10.46 -7.89
N CYS A 43 -20.75 -10.72 -6.73
CA CYS A 43 -20.93 -12.08 -6.25
C CYS A 43 -22.04 -12.78 -7.04
N PRO A 44 -21.78 -13.93 -7.67
CA PRO A 44 -22.81 -14.70 -8.37
C PRO A 44 -23.80 -15.37 -7.41
N SER A 45 -23.40 -15.62 -6.16
CA SER A 45 -24.23 -16.32 -5.17
C SER A 45 -25.26 -15.40 -4.48
N CYS A 46 -24.91 -14.17 -4.12
CA CYS A 46 -25.80 -13.26 -3.39
C CYS A 46 -26.08 -11.92 -4.09
N GLY A 47 -25.49 -11.68 -5.27
CA GLY A 47 -25.67 -10.46 -6.06
C GLY A 47 -24.93 -9.22 -5.53
N TYR A 48 -24.28 -9.29 -4.37
CA TYR A 48 -23.56 -8.16 -3.78
C TYR A 48 -22.40 -7.68 -4.67
N SER A 49 -22.28 -6.37 -4.84
CA SER A 49 -21.25 -5.75 -5.67
C SER A 49 -20.38 -4.81 -4.85
N TRP A 50 -19.06 -4.87 -5.03
CA TRP A 50 -18.11 -4.01 -4.31
C TRP A 50 -16.87 -3.71 -5.14
N ARG A 51 -16.07 -2.74 -4.68
CA ARG A 51 -14.76 -2.41 -5.24
C ARG A 51 -13.66 -2.69 -4.21
N GLY A 52 -12.49 -3.09 -4.67
CA GLY A 52 -11.37 -3.42 -3.79
C GLY A 52 -10.02 -3.33 -4.48
N ARG A 53 -8.95 -3.28 -3.69
CA ARG A 53 -7.57 -3.40 -4.17
C ARG A 53 -7.27 -4.87 -4.43
N VAL A 54 -6.75 -5.17 -5.60
CA VAL A 54 -6.30 -6.52 -6.02
C VAL A 54 -4.82 -6.66 -5.70
N SER A 55 -4.00 -5.72 -6.17
CA SER A 55 -2.55 -5.74 -6.01
C SER A 55 -2.00 -4.32 -5.94
N VAL A 56 -0.78 -4.18 -5.44
CA VAL A 56 0.05 -3.01 -5.71
C VAL A 56 1.38 -3.46 -6.28
N LEU A 57 1.79 -2.75 -7.31
CA LEU A 57 3.08 -2.87 -7.94
C LEU A 57 3.84 -1.58 -7.68
N LYS A 58 5.08 -1.68 -7.24
CA LYS A 58 6.02 -0.56 -7.23
C LYS A 58 7.02 -0.77 -8.36
N VAL A 59 7.20 0.26 -9.19
CA VAL A 59 8.01 0.21 -10.41
C VAL A 59 8.88 1.47 -10.50
N GLY A 60 10.18 1.32 -10.73
CA GLY A 60 11.14 2.43 -10.81
C GLY A 60 12.27 2.30 -9.79
N GLY A 61 13.20 3.25 -9.74
CA GLY A 61 14.30 3.24 -8.76
C GLY A 61 15.40 2.21 -9.06
N GLY A 62 15.86 2.11 -10.32
CA GLY A 62 17.06 1.36 -10.73
C GLY A 62 17.06 -0.17 -10.56
N HIS A 63 16.20 -0.75 -9.72
CA HIS A 63 16.21 -2.16 -9.31
C HIS A 63 14.77 -2.75 -9.34
N GLU A 64 14.66 -4.07 -9.14
CA GLU A 64 13.52 -4.99 -9.40
C GLU A 64 12.10 -4.55 -8.98
N VAL A 65 11.09 -5.14 -9.66
CA VAL A 65 9.66 -4.90 -9.43
C VAL A 65 9.15 -5.55 -8.15
N GLU A 66 8.59 -4.76 -7.24
CA GLU A 66 8.03 -5.27 -5.98
C GLU A 66 6.51 -5.43 -6.06
N VAL A 67 6.01 -6.63 -5.75
CA VAL A 67 4.58 -6.97 -5.71
C VAL A 67 4.11 -7.09 -4.26
N GLY A 68 3.30 -6.13 -3.81
CA GLY A 68 2.68 -6.16 -2.48
C GLY A 68 1.31 -6.83 -2.51
N GLU A 69 1.15 -7.96 -1.82
CA GLU A 69 -0.14 -8.61 -1.63
C GLU A 69 -1.05 -7.79 -0.70
N GLY A 70 -2.23 -7.40 -1.21
CA GLY A 70 -3.23 -6.64 -0.47
C GLY A 70 -3.98 -7.49 0.56
N LYS A 71 -3.33 -7.92 1.64
CA LYS A 71 -4.03 -8.56 2.76
C LYS A 71 -4.81 -7.49 3.55
N ARG A 72 -6.14 -7.58 3.48
CA ARG A 72 -7.06 -6.91 4.42
C ARG A 72 -6.86 -7.55 5.80
N ARG A 73 -5.91 -7.04 6.59
CA ARG A 73 -5.81 -7.35 8.01
C ARG A 73 -7.04 -6.73 8.70
N PRO A 74 -7.90 -7.50 9.40
CA PRO A 74 -8.95 -6.90 10.23
C PRO A 74 -8.30 -5.93 11.21
N LYS A 75 -8.91 -4.75 11.40
CA LYS A 75 -8.47 -3.73 12.36
C LYS A 75 -8.50 -4.33 13.76
N GLU A 76 -7.36 -4.82 14.23
CA GLU A 76 -7.04 -4.75 15.66
C GLU A 76 -6.75 -3.27 15.94
N ARG A 77 -7.38 -2.71 16.98
CA ARG A 77 -7.27 -1.30 17.35
C ARG A 77 -5.80 -0.90 17.40
N ALA A 78 -5.38 -0.02 16.49
CA ALA A 78 -4.08 0.63 16.59
C ALA A 78 -4.09 1.52 17.86
N PRO A 79 -3.13 1.38 18.79
CA PRO A 79 -2.84 2.45 19.73
C PRO A 79 -2.35 3.70 18.95
N GLU A 80 -2.59 4.86 19.53
CA GLU A 80 -2.43 6.22 18.97
C GLU A 80 -1.11 6.47 18.19
N PRO A 81 -1.12 7.40 17.21
CA PRO A 81 0.09 7.72 16.45
C PRO A 81 1.04 8.53 17.33
N GLN A 82 2.09 7.90 17.86
CA GLN A 82 3.24 8.64 18.35
C GLN A 82 4.02 9.16 17.14
N GLY A 83 3.74 10.41 16.76
CA GLY A 83 4.59 11.18 15.85
C GLY A 83 5.95 11.41 16.48
N ARG A 84 6.90 10.50 16.27
CA ARG A 84 8.32 10.73 16.53
C ARG A 84 8.98 11.10 15.21
N GLY A 85 9.00 12.40 14.92
CA GLY A 85 10.03 12.96 14.05
C GLY A 85 11.40 12.55 14.58
N ARG A 86 12.34 12.26 13.69
CA ARG A 86 13.73 12.02 14.10
C ARG A 86 14.26 13.33 14.70
N VAL A 87 14.45 13.35 16.02
CA VAL A 87 15.25 14.38 16.67
C VAL A 87 16.69 14.07 16.26
N ILE A 88 17.28 14.95 15.47
CA ILE A 88 18.70 14.91 15.16
C ILE A 88 19.35 15.73 16.28
N GLU A 89 19.95 15.04 17.24
CA GLU A 89 20.72 15.68 18.30
C GLU A 89 22.03 16.16 17.69
N ILE A 90 22.15 17.47 17.48
CA ILE A 90 23.41 18.11 17.06
C ILE A 90 24.12 18.50 18.35
N ASP A 91 25.26 17.88 18.63
CA ASP A 91 26.12 18.25 19.75
C ASP A 91 26.85 19.56 19.43
N VAL A 92 26.59 20.62 20.20
CA VAL A 92 27.13 21.97 19.93
C VAL A 92 28.65 22.03 20.20
N ASN A 93 29.24 21.02 20.85
CA ASN A 93 30.67 20.99 21.15
C ASN A 93 31.54 20.70 19.92
N GLU A 94 30.97 20.09 18.86
CA GLU A 94 31.69 19.79 17.61
C GLU A 94 31.86 21.03 16.72
N VAL A 95 30.94 22.01 16.78
CA VAL A 95 30.95 23.19 15.89
C VAL A 95 31.83 24.33 16.40
N LEU A 96 32.13 24.39 17.71
CA LEU A 96 32.90 25.47 18.33
C LEU A 96 34.41 25.19 18.50
N SER A 97 34.89 24.03 18.05
CA SER A 97 36.32 23.65 18.20
C SER A 97 37.16 23.83 16.93
N GLU A 98 36.62 24.45 15.87
CA GLU A 98 37.33 24.80 14.63
C GLU A 98 37.53 26.32 14.49
N GLU A 99 37.89 26.99 15.59
CA GLU A 99 38.54 28.30 15.57
C GLU A 99 39.80 28.25 16.44
N GLU A 100 40.88 27.68 15.91
CA GLU A 100 42.27 28.15 16.12
C GLU A 100 43.15 27.82 14.91
#